data_AF-A0A9R1PY05-F1
#
_entry.id   AF-A0A9R1PY05-F1
#
_cell.length_a   1.000
_cell.length_b   1.000
_cell.length_c   1.000
_cell.angle_alpha   90.00
_cell.angle_beta   90.00
_cell.angle_gamma   90.00
#
_symmetry.space_group_name_H-M   'P 1'
#
loop_
_entity.id
_entity.type
_entity.pdbx_description
1 polymer ?
#
loop_
_entity_poly.entity_id
_entity_poly.type
_entity_poly.pdbx_seq_one_letter_code
_entity_poly.pdbx_strand_id
1 'polypeptide(L)'
;MGDAGEIRMQIAGPAMHAGTGGVANNGTSPATAAPPTMSERVQWWAVVLVNIVFLLGGQSVASFLGRIYYDQGGGSLWMATLVQSCGTPLAIPLLLYFRRRPRSTAVTRPPLLKISAIYAGLGVLLAADNLMYSYALLYLSLSTYSLICATQLSFNAVFSYFLNKEKFTALILNSVVLLTFSAALVGVSHGSDRTNSSVPEGKFPLGFALTLTASALFSLILSLMQLTFDKVLKSDTFYDVVEMQFWSNTAAAVVSVAGLFISGEWSSLDGEMDGYKKGKVAYGMTLAWTAISWQLATVGMMGLVAAVSSLFTNVISTVGLPLSPIVAVIFFGDQMDGVKVLAMLIGVWGFLSYIYQHYLDDAKVKKILAE
;
A
#
# COMPACT_ATOMS: atom_id res chain seq x y z
N MET A 1 -2.04 -21.69 27.38
CA MET A 1 -2.19 -20.31 27.88
C MET A 1 -0.94 -19.55 27.49
N GLY A 2 -0.97 -18.91 26.33
CA GLY A 2 0.11 -18.05 25.82
C GLY A 2 -0.56 -16.77 25.37
N ASP A 3 -0.23 -15.69 26.04
CA ASP A 3 -0.79 -14.35 25.87
C ASP A 3 -0.42 -13.83 24.48
N ALA A 4 -1.41 -13.75 23.60
CA ALA A 4 -1.28 -13.14 22.28
C ALA A 4 -1.62 -11.66 22.45
N GLY A 5 -0.59 -10.84 22.60
CA GLY A 5 -0.74 -9.38 22.67
C GLY A 5 -1.30 -8.85 21.36
N GLU A 6 -2.61 -8.63 21.32
CA GLU A 6 -3.25 -7.82 20.30
C GLU A 6 -2.80 -6.37 20.44
N ILE A 7 -2.31 -5.82 19.34
CA ILE A 7 -1.89 -4.44 19.21
C ILE A 7 -3.14 -3.56 19.21
N ARG A 8 -3.61 -3.18 20.40
CA ARG A 8 -4.63 -2.16 20.58
C ARG A 8 -4.00 -0.78 20.41
N MET A 9 -4.12 -0.19 19.23
CA MET A 9 -3.89 1.23 19.02
C MET A 9 -4.95 2.04 19.80
N GLN A 10 -4.59 2.49 21.01
CA GLN A 10 -5.37 3.49 21.74
C GLN A 10 -5.13 4.86 21.11
N ILE A 11 -6.08 5.33 20.32
CA ILE A 11 -6.14 6.71 19.85
C ILE A 11 -6.64 7.56 21.01
N ALA A 12 -5.72 8.22 21.73
CA ALA A 12 -6.08 9.36 22.55
C ALA A 12 -6.43 10.53 21.61
N GLY A 13 -7.71 10.93 21.60
CA GLY A 13 -8.18 12.14 20.92
C GLY A 13 -7.48 13.40 21.44
N PRO A 14 -7.54 14.52 20.69
CA PRO A 14 -6.82 15.73 21.04
C PRO A 14 -7.40 16.36 22.31
N ALA A 15 -6.66 16.29 23.42
CA ALA A 15 -6.95 17.09 24.60
C ALA A 15 -6.69 18.57 24.28
N MET A 16 -7.75 19.32 24.05
CA MET A 16 -7.70 20.78 23.93
C MET A 16 -7.65 21.38 25.33
N HIS A 17 -6.56 22.09 25.64
CA HIS A 17 -6.38 22.81 26.89
C HIS A 17 -7.51 23.83 27.13
N ALA A 18 -8.21 23.70 28.26
CA ALA A 18 -8.93 24.79 28.90
C ALA A 18 -8.22 25.12 30.23
N GLY A 19 -8.07 26.41 30.50
CA GLY A 19 -7.17 26.99 31.48
C GLY A 19 -7.49 26.70 32.96
N THR A 20 -6.45 26.98 33.74
CA THR A 20 -6.25 26.95 35.19
C THR A 20 -7.41 27.46 36.07
N GLY A 21 -7.71 26.69 37.12
CA GLY A 21 -8.39 27.13 38.35
C GLY A 21 -8.32 25.99 39.38
N GLY A 22 -7.55 26.17 40.45
CA GLY A 22 -7.26 25.13 41.45
C GLY A 22 -8.42 24.81 42.39
N VAL A 23 -8.34 23.64 43.03
CA VAL A 23 -8.59 23.31 44.46
C VAL A 23 -8.65 21.77 44.61
N ALA A 24 -8.21 21.29 45.77
CA ALA A 24 -7.82 19.92 46.10
C ALA A 24 -8.95 18.89 46.33
N ASN A 25 -8.51 17.61 46.33
CA ASN A 25 -9.05 16.40 47.00
C ASN A 25 -10.45 15.86 46.62
N ASN A 26 -10.50 14.65 46.03
CA ASN A 26 -10.68 13.37 46.73
C ASN A 26 -10.95 12.23 45.73
N GLY A 27 -10.62 11.00 46.13
CA GLY A 27 -10.61 9.79 45.30
C GLY A 27 -11.85 9.56 44.45
N THR A 28 -11.63 9.17 43.20
CA THR A 28 -12.65 8.68 42.29
C THR A 28 -12.02 7.66 41.33
N SER A 29 -12.72 6.54 41.14
CA SER A 29 -12.46 5.46 40.19
C SER A 29 -12.00 5.93 38.80
N PRO A 30 -11.31 5.09 38.00
CA PRO A 30 -10.90 5.47 36.65
C PRO A 30 -12.13 5.88 35.85
N ALA A 31 -12.19 7.16 35.49
CA ALA A 31 -13.29 7.73 34.73
C ALA A 31 -13.39 7.00 33.39
N THR A 32 -14.46 6.23 33.21
CA THR A 32 -14.91 5.75 31.91
C THR A 32 -15.13 6.97 31.04
N ALA A 33 -14.31 7.15 30.01
CA ALA A 33 -14.41 8.27 29.08
C ALA A 33 -15.85 8.36 28.54
N ALA A 34 -16.43 9.55 28.56
CA ALA A 34 -17.78 9.79 28.04
C ALA A 34 -17.87 9.33 26.57
N PRO A 35 -18.99 8.75 26.13
CA PRO A 35 -19.15 8.35 24.74
C PRO A 35 -19.00 9.57 23.82
N PRO A 36 -18.31 9.44 22.67
CA PRO A 36 -18.04 10.55 21.78
C PRO A 36 -19.34 11.18 21.30
N THR A 37 -19.36 12.50 21.25
CA THR A 37 -20.50 13.29 20.78
C THR A 37 -20.81 12.96 19.31
N MET A 38 -22.06 13.20 18.89
CA MET A 38 -22.48 12.95 17.50
C MET A 38 -21.61 13.72 16.49
N SER A 39 -21.15 14.92 16.86
CA SER A 39 -20.24 15.75 16.03
C SER A 39 -18.85 15.11 15.88
N GLU A 40 -18.27 14.58 16.96
CA GLU A 40 -16.97 13.90 16.93
C GLU A 40 -17.01 12.60 16.11
N ARG A 41 -18.13 11.87 16.16
CA ARG A 41 -18.34 10.68 15.30
C ARG A 41 -18.38 11.04 13.82
N VAL A 42 -19.08 12.13 13.46
CA VAL A 42 -19.15 12.60 12.06
C VAL A 42 -17.78 13.06 11.57
N GLN A 43 -17.03 13.81 12.39
CA GLN A 43 -15.66 14.23 12.07
C GLN A 43 -14.72 13.03 11.89
N TRP A 44 -14.82 12.01 12.75
CA TRP A 44 -14.04 10.79 12.62
C TRP A 44 -14.36 10.04 11.33
N TRP A 45 -15.64 9.84 11.00
CA TRP A 45 -16.03 9.20 9.74
C TRP A 45 -15.58 9.99 8.51
N ALA A 46 -15.63 11.32 8.56
CA ALA A 46 -15.11 12.17 7.50
C ALA A 46 -13.60 11.96 7.29
N VAL A 47 -12.81 11.91 8.38
CA VAL A 47 -11.37 11.61 8.31
C VAL A 47 -11.12 10.22 7.71
N VAL A 48 -11.87 9.20 8.14
CA VAL A 48 -11.74 7.84 7.59
C VAL A 48 -12.04 7.86 6.09
N LEU A 49 -13.15 8.45 5.65
CA LEU A 49 -13.53 8.51 4.24
C LEU A 49 -12.50 9.24 3.38
N VAL A 50 -11.97 10.38 3.83
CA VAL A 50 -10.93 11.11 3.11
C VAL A 50 -9.68 10.25 2.92
N ASN A 51 -9.26 9.51 3.95
CA ASN A 51 -8.10 8.63 3.84
C ASN A 51 -8.34 7.42 2.91
N ILE A 52 -9.56 6.87 2.89
CA ILE A 52 -9.95 5.84 1.90
C ILE A 52 -9.83 6.40 0.48
N VAL A 53 -10.36 7.61 0.24
CA VAL A 53 -10.30 8.25 -1.08
C VAL A 53 -8.86 8.53 -1.49
N PHE A 54 -8.00 9.02 -0.58
CA PHE A 54 -6.58 9.25 -0.86
C PHE A 54 -5.84 7.95 -1.17
N LEU A 55 -6.10 6.88 -0.41
CA LEU A 55 -5.51 5.57 -0.63
C LEU A 55 -5.92 4.98 -1.99
N LEU A 56 -7.21 4.78 -2.20
CA LEU A 56 -7.74 4.10 -3.39
C LEU A 56 -7.60 4.97 -4.64
N GLY A 57 -7.93 6.25 -4.53
CA GLY A 57 -7.80 7.21 -5.61
C GLY A 57 -6.34 7.42 -6.00
N GLY A 58 -5.44 7.56 -5.02
CA GLY A 58 -4.02 7.73 -5.26
C GLY A 58 -3.41 6.53 -6.02
N GLN A 59 -3.65 5.29 -5.56
CA GLN A 59 -3.11 4.11 -6.26
C GLN A 59 -3.69 3.95 -7.66
N SER A 60 -5.00 4.20 -7.83
CA SER A 60 -5.67 4.08 -9.13
C SER A 60 -5.15 5.11 -10.12
N VAL A 61 -5.08 6.39 -9.72
CA VAL A 61 -4.57 7.48 -10.56
C VAL A 61 -3.10 7.26 -10.89
N ALA A 62 -2.28 6.84 -9.92
CA ALA A 62 -0.87 6.59 -10.16
C ALA A 62 -0.62 5.44 -11.14
N SER A 63 -1.36 4.34 -11.01
CA SER A 63 -1.28 3.20 -11.95
C SER A 63 -1.77 3.60 -13.36
N PHE A 64 -2.83 4.41 -13.43
CA PHE A 64 -3.36 4.97 -14.67
C PHE A 64 -2.35 5.86 -15.38
N LEU A 65 -1.70 6.78 -14.65
CA LEU A 65 -0.67 7.66 -15.20
C LEU A 65 0.59 6.89 -15.60
N GLY A 66 0.97 5.86 -14.84
CA GLY A 66 2.07 4.97 -15.20
C GLY A 66 1.82 4.27 -16.54
N ARG A 67 0.57 3.85 -16.80
CA ARG A 67 0.19 3.29 -18.10
C ARG A 67 0.22 4.33 -19.21
N ILE A 68 -0.31 5.53 -18.96
CA ILE A 68 -0.24 6.65 -19.91
C ILE A 68 1.21 6.98 -20.27
N TYR A 69 2.12 6.99 -19.30
CA TYR A 69 3.54 7.24 -19.54
C TYR A 69 4.10 6.30 -20.61
N TYR A 70 3.88 4.99 -20.48
CA TYR A 70 4.33 4.02 -21.48
C TYR A 70 3.60 4.16 -22.82
N ASP A 71 2.28 4.32 -22.82
CA ASP A 71 1.49 4.41 -24.06
C ASP A 71 1.82 5.67 -24.90
N GLN A 72 2.25 6.75 -24.23
CA GLN A 72 2.64 8.01 -24.84
C GLN A 72 4.11 8.08 -25.26
N GLY A 73 4.89 7.01 -25.05
CA GLY A 73 6.27 6.89 -25.52
C GLY A 73 7.35 7.00 -24.45
N GLY A 74 6.99 7.00 -23.16
CA GLY A 74 7.95 6.86 -22.06
C GLY A 74 8.61 5.48 -22.10
N GLY A 75 9.94 5.43 -22.03
CA GLY A 75 10.73 4.21 -22.17
C GLY A 75 11.62 3.92 -20.97
N SER A 76 11.95 4.94 -20.17
CA SER A 76 12.81 4.79 -18.99
C SER A 76 12.06 4.04 -17.87
N LEU A 77 12.58 2.87 -17.55
CA LEU A 77 12.07 2.02 -16.47
C LEU A 77 12.47 2.59 -15.12
N TRP A 78 13.70 3.09 -15.00
CA TRP A 78 14.18 3.67 -13.75
C TRP A 78 13.52 5.01 -13.43
N MET A 79 13.12 5.79 -14.44
CA MET A 79 12.31 6.99 -14.21
C MET A 79 10.92 6.63 -13.69
N ALA A 80 10.25 5.65 -14.31
CA ALA A 80 8.96 5.16 -13.82
C ALA A 80 9.06 4.54 -12.42
N THR A 81 10.19 3.90 -12.10
CA THR A 81 10.48 3.34 -10.77
C THR A 81 10.72 4.45 -9.74
N LEU A 82 11.49 5.47 -10.11
CA LEU A 82 11.82 6.61 -9.25
C LEU A 82 10.56 7.37 -8.83
N VAL A 83 9.66 7.59 -9.77
CA VAL A 83 8.44 8.38 -9.56
C VAL A 83 7.48 7.75 -8.57
N GLN A 84 7.56 6.44 -8.33
CA GLN A 84 6.77 5.75 -7.30
C GLN A 84 7.17 6.16 -5.87
N SER A 85 8.43 6.55 -5.64
CA SER A 85 8.95 6.89 -4.29
C SER A 85 9.49 8.31 -4.14
N CYS A 86 9.74 9.04 -5.23
CA CYS A 86 10.31 10.39 -5.17
C CYS A 86 9.37 11.45 -4.57
N GLY A 87 8.08 11.13 -4.42
CA GLY A 87 7.09 11.99 -3.74
C GLY A 87 7.32 12.15 -2.23
N THR A 88 8.23 11.38 -1.64
CA THR A 88 8.48 11.37 -0.19
C THR A 88 8.75 12.73 0.48
N PRO A 89 9.38 13.73 -0.16
CA PRO A 89 9.57 15.05 0.45
C PRO A 89 8.25 15.75 0.82
N LEU A 90 7.14 15.42 0.17
CA LEU A 90 5.82 15.98 0.52
C LEU A 90 5.33 15.50 1.90
N ALA A 91 5.93 14.44 2.48
CA ALA A 91 5.63 13.99 3.84
C ALA A 91 6.37 14.79 4.93
N ILE A 92 7.32 15.67 4.58
CA ILE A 92 8.12 16.46 5.54
C ILE A 92 7.24 17.34 6.46
N PRO A 93 6.23 18.08 5.97
CA PRO A 93 5.38 18.89 6.85
C PRO A 93 4.68 18.04 7.92
N LEU A 94 4.28 16.83 7.55
CA LEU A 94 3.63 15.87 8.43
C LEU A 94 4.61 15.38 9.52
N LEU A 95 5.83 15.00 9.12
CA LEU A 95 6.90 14.64 10.06
C LEU A 95 7.20 15.75 11.06
N LEU A 96 7.33 17.00 10.60
CA LEU A 96 7.60 18.14 11.48
C LEU A 96 6.44 18.41 12.44
N TYR A 97 5.21 18.25 11.99
CA TYR A 97 4.02 18.40 12.83
C TYR A 97 3.98 17.37 13.95
N PHE A 98 4.19 16.08 13.64
CA PHE A 98 4.14 15.01 14.64
C PHE A 98 5.36 14.94 15.54
N ARG A 99 6.54 15.38 15.07
CA ARG A 99 7.76 15.48 15.88
C ARG A 99 7.61 16.42 17.07
N ARG A 100 6.77 17.47 16.94
CA ARG A 100 6.57 18.49 17.98
C ARG A 100 5.62 18.06 19.10
N ARG A 101 4.93 16.92 18.96
CA ARG A 101 4.03 16.44 20.02
C ARG A 101 4.84 15.74 21.13
N PRO A 102 4.56 16.04 22.40
CA PRO A 102 5.22 15.37 23.52
C PRO A 102 4.93 13.86 23.47
N ARG A 103 5.98 13.05 23.58
CA ARG A 103 5.88 11.59 23.56
C ARG A 103 5.46 11.13 24.95
N SER A 104 4.25 10.56 25.06
CA SER A 104 3.69 10.14 26.37
C SER A 104 4.46 8.99 27.04
N THR A 105 5.35 8.30 26.33
CA THR A 105 6.14 7.20 26.87
C THR A 105 7.61 7.31 26.44
N ALA A 106 8.51 7.24 27.43
CA ALA A 106 9.95 7.17 27.21
C ALA A 106 10.35 5.75 26.79
N VAL A 107 10.02 5.37 25.54
CA VAL A 107 10.53 4.12 24.94
C VAL A 107 11.96 4.37 24.48
N THR A 108 12.92 3.59 24.98
CA THR A 108 14.31 3.61 24.51
C THR A 108 14.37 3.26 23.03
N ARG A 109 14.72 4.25 22.20
CA ARG A 109 14.92 4.01 20.76
C ARG A 109 16.09 3.06 20.51
N PRO A 110 15.99 2.21 19.48
CA PRO A 110 17.12 1.41 19.01
C PRO A 110 18.32 2.28 18.61
N PRO A 111 19.54 1.72 18.59
CA PRO A 111 20.70 2.38 18.01
C PRO A 111 20.43 2.83 16.57
N LEU A 112 20.79 4.07 16.24
CA LEU A 112 20.54 4.69 14.93
C LEU A 112 21.02 3.81 13.77
N LEU A 113 22.21 3.21 13.89
CA LEU A 113 22.76 2.32 12.86
C LEU A 113 21.83 1.13 12.54
N LYS A 114 21.20 0.54 13.56
CA LYS A 114 20.28 -0.60 13.38
C LYS A 114 19.02 -0.15 12.65
N ILE A 115 18.42 0.97 13.08
CA ILE A 115 17.23 1.53 12.42
C ILE A 115 17.53 1.93 10.97
N SER A 116 18.64 2.64 10.74
CA SER A 116 19.04 3.07 9.39
C SER A 116 19.29 1.88 8.47
N ALA A 117 19.89 0.79 8.96
CA ALA A 117 20.08 -0.42 8.19
C ALA A 117 18.74 -1.09 7.82
N ILE A 118 17.77 -1.11 8.74
CA ILE A 118 16.43 -1.65 8.47
C ILE A 118 15.70 -0.79 7.43
N TYR A 119 15.67 0.53 7.60
CA TYR A 119 15.03 1.44 6.65
C TYR A 119 15.68 1.40 5.27
N ALA A 120 17.02 1.32 5.21
CA ALA A 120 17.74 1.13 3.96
C ALA A 120 17.40 -0.21 3.30
N GLY A 121 17.38 -1.31 4.06
CA GLY A 121 17.00 -2.62 3.56
C GLY A 121 15.58 -2.64 3.00
N LEU A 122 14.62 -2.06 3.71
CA LEU A 122 13.25 -1.91 3.23
C LEU A 122 13.17 -1.03 1.98
N GLY A 123 13.94 0.05 1.92
CA GLY A 123 14.01 0.91 0.74
C GLY A 123 14.58 0.20 -0.49
N VAL A 124 15.58 -0.67 -0.32
CA VAL A 124 16.13 -1.50 -1.41
C VAL A 124 15.08 -2.50 -1.91
N LEU A 125 14.38 -3.19 -1.00
CA LEU A 125 13.29 -4.09 -1.37
C LEU A 125 12.17 -3.33 -2.10
N LEU A 126 11.83 -2.13 -1.63
CA LEU A 126 10.81 -1.28 -2.23
C LEU A 126 11.23 -0.78 -3.63
N ALA A 127 12.50 -0.42 -3.84
CA ALA A 127 12.99 -0.07 -5.17
C ALA A 127 12.92 -1.26 -6.14
N ALA A 128 13.25 -2.47 -5.68
CA ALA A 128 13.12 -3.68 -6.47
C ALA A 128 11.65 -3.97 -6.82
N ASP A 129 10.75 -3.82 -5.86
CA ASP A 129 9.30 -3.96 -6.05
C ASP A 129 8.75 -2.97 -7.09
N ASN A 130 9.05 -1.68 -6.92
CA ASN A 130 8.68 -0.63 -7.85
C ASN A 130 9.21 -0.90 -9.26
N LEU A 131 10.43 -1.41 -9.38
CA LEU A 131 11.05 -1.74 -10.67
C LEU A 131 10.30 -2.90 -11.34
N MET A 132 9.98 -3.95 -10.59
CA MET A 132 9.18 -5.07 -11.10
C MET A 132 7.80 -4.59 -11.59
N TYR A 133 7.15 -3.68 -10.87
CA TYR A 133 5.88 -3.08 -11.32
C TYR A 133 6.03 -2.19 -12.56
N SER A 134 7.10 -1.42 -12.68
CA SER A 134 7.41 -0.65 -13.90
C SER A 134 7.57 -1.57 -15.11
N TYR A 135 8.32 -2.67 -14.96
CA TYR A 135 8.41 -3.69 -16.03
C TYR A 135 7.08 -4.36 -16.34
N ALA A 136 6.27 -4.67 -15.31
CA ALA A 136 4.97 -5.28 -15.48
C ALA A 136 4.01 -4.39 -16.26
N LEU A 137 3.92 -3.09 -15.90
CA LEU A 137 3.06 -2.12 -16.58
C LEU A 137 3.48 -1.85 -18.02
N LEU A 138 4.77 -2.04 -18.36
CA LEU A 138 5.26 -1.97 -19.73
C LEU A 138 4.76 -3.12 -20.60
N TYR A 139 4.62 -4.34 -20.05
CA TYR A 139 4.32 -5.55 -20.83
C TYR A 139 2.89 -6.08 -20.68
N LEU A 140 2.18 -5.70 -19.63
CA LEU A 140 0.81 -6.14 -19.35
C LEU A 140 -0.19 -5.00 -19.53
N SER A 141 -1.41 -5.35 -19.94
CA SER A 141 -2.54 -4.43 -19.85
C SER A 141 -2.87 -4.15 -18.38
N LEU A 142 -3.48 -2.99 -18.11
CA LEU A 142 -3.75 -2.56 -16.74
C LEU A 142 -4.74 -3.50 -16.02
N SER A 143 -5.70 -4.07 -16.75
CA SER A 143 -6.62 -5.09 -16.22
C SER A 143 -5.89 -6.37 -15.79
N THR A 144 -5.01 -6.92 -16.62
CA THR A 144 -4.24 -8.13 -16.31
C THR A 144 -3.27 -7.89 -15.15
N TYR A 145 -2.57 -6.76 -15.16
CA TYR A 145 -1.71 -6.32 -14.06
C TYR A 145 -2.47 -6.31 -12.73
N SER A 146 -3.65 -5.68 -12.70
CA SER A 146 -4.44 -5.52 -11.47
C SER A 146 -4.96 -6.85 -10.93
N LEU A 147 -5.40 -7.76 -11.81
CA LEU A 147 -5.85 -9.10 -11.42
C LEU A 147 -4.73 -9.94 -10.81
N ILE A 148 -3.51 -9.85 -11.35
CA ILE A 148 -2.36 -10.54 -10.76
C ILE A 148 -1.97 -9.90 -9.43
N CYS A 149 -2.01 -8.56 -9.32
CA CYS A 149 -1.78 -7.84 -8.06
C CYS A 149 -2.74 -8.27 -6.94
N ALA A 150 -3.95 -8.76 -7.26
CA ALA A 150 -4.87 -9.30 -6.27
C ALA A 150 -4.25 -10.48 -5.45
N THR A 151 -3.24 -11.17 -5.99
CA THR A 151 -2.50 -12.22 -5.26
C THR A 151 -1.68 -11.68 -4.08
N GLN A 152 -1.42 -10.37 -4.00
CA GLN A 152 -0.81 -9.73 -2.82
C GLN A 152 -1.52 -10.15 -1.53
N LEU A 153 -2.85 -10.25 -1.55
CA LEU A 153 -3.62 -10.65 -0.37
C LEU A 153 -3.31 -12.10 0.06
N SER A 154 -3.07 -12.97 -0.91
CA SER A 154 -2.71 -14.37 -0.65
C SER A 154 -1.31 -14.47 -0.03
N PHE A 155 -0.34 -13.76 -0.60
CA PHE A 155 1.00 -13.68 -0.04
C PHE A 155 1.03 -13.00 1.33
N ASN A 156 0.21 -11.97 1.53
CA ASN A 156 0.11 -11.27 2.81
C ASN A 156 -0.40 -12.20 3.90
N ALA A 157 -1.42 -13.02 3.61
CA ALA A 157 -1.90 -14.03 4.54
C ALA A 157 -0.81 -15.04 4.93
N VAL A 158 -0.04 -15.52 3.94
CA VAL A 158 1.05 -16.48 4.15
C VAL A 158 2.18 -15.86 4.97
N PHE A 159 2.67 -14.68 4.62
CA PHE A 159 3.74 -14.02 5.36
C PHE A 159 3.30 -13.58 6.76
N SER A 160 2.07 -13.11 6.93
CA SER A 160 1.53 -12.78 8.26
C SER A 160 1.45 -14.02 9.16
N TYR A 161 1.12 -15.19 8.61
CA TYR A 161 1.16 -16.45 9.35
C TYR A 161 2.58 -16.81 9.80
N PHE A 162 3.56 -16.77 8.89
CA PHE A 162 4.93 -17.21 9.20
C PHE A 162 5.75 -16.19 10.01
N LEU A 163 5.64 -14.89 9.69
CA LEU A 163 6.46 -13.83 10.28
C LEU A 163 5.78 -13.17 11.48
N ASN A 164 4.47 -12.94 11.40
CA ASN A 164 3.70 -12.25 12.44
C ASN A 164 2.93 -13.21 13.37
N LYS A 165 2.96 -14.52 13.09
CA LYS A 165 2.29 -15.58 13.86
C LYS A 165 0.77 -15.41 13.94
N GLU A 166 0.18 -14.79 12.93
CA GLU A 166 -1.28 -14.68 12.79
C GLU A 166 -1.94 -16.05 12.61
N LYS A 167 -3.19 -16.20 13.03
CA LYS A 167 -3.91 -17.49 12.91
C LYS A 167 -4.47 -17.67 11.50
N PHE A 168 -4.22 -18.83 10.90
CA PHE A 168 -4.77 -19.17 9.59
C PHE A 168 -6.17 -19.79 9.74
N THR A 169 -7.20 -19.05 9.33
CA THR A 169 -8.60 -19.53 9.39
C THR A 169 -9.06 -20.07 8.03
N ALA A 170 -10.09 -20.92 8.03
CA ALA A 170 -10.64 -21.55 6.81
C ALA A 170 -11.02 -20.54 5.71
N LEU A 171 -11.55 -19.37 6.07
CA LEU A 171 -11.88 -18.33 5.09
C LEU A 171 -10.65 -17.64 4.49
N ILE A 172 -9.56 -17.47 5.25
CA ILE A 172 -8.28 -16.98 4.72
C ILE A 172 -7.71 -18.00 3.73
N LEU A 173 -7.80 -19.29 4.04
CA LEU A 173 -7.40 -20.35 3.11
C LEU A 173 -8.25 -20.35 1.85
N ASN A 174 -9.57 -20.18 1.97
CA ASN A 174 -10.47 -20.05 0.83
C ASN A 174 -10.09 -18.86 -0.07
N SER A 175 -9.81 -17.70 0.53
CA SER A 175 -9.33 -16.51 -0.18
C SER A 175 -8.04 -16.76 -0.95
N VAL A 176 -7.07 -17.41 -0.32
CA VAL A 176 -5.77 -17.73 -0.93
C VAL A 176 -5.96 -18.63 -2.15
N VAL A 177 -6.80 -19.67 -2.04
CA VAL A 177 -7.09 -20.58 -3.14
C VAL A 177 -7.78 -19.83 -4.29
N LEU A 178 -8.82 -19.04 -4.00
CA LEU A 178 -9.57 -18.31 -5.02
C LEU A 178 -8.71 -17.28 -5.76
N LEU A 179 -7.89 -16.51 -5.06
CA LEU A 179 -7.01 -15.50 -5.67
C LEU A 179 -5.88 -16.15 -6.48
N THR A 180 -5.33 -17.26 -6.01
CA THR A 180 -4.35 -18.04 -6.77
C THR A 180 -4.98 -18.58 -8.06
N PHE A 181 -6.20 -19.10 -7.98
CA PHE A 181 -6.93 -19.58 -9.14
C PHE A 181 -7.29 -18.45 -10.11
N SER A 182 -7.70 -17.28 -9.60
CA SER A 182 -7.94 -16.07 -10.40
C SER A 182 -6.70 -15.69 -11.23
N ALA A 183 -5.52 -15.61 -10.59
CA ALA A 183 -4.28 -15.30 -11.30
C ALA A 183 -3.87 -16.39 -12.30
N ALA A 184 -4.02 -17.67 -11.94
CA ALA A 184 -3.74 -18.79 -12.84
C ALA A 184 -4.64 -18.74 -14.09
N LEU A 185 -5.92 -18.42 -13.92
CA LEU A 185 -6.88 -18.30 -15.01
C LEU A 185 -6.50 -17.17 -15.98
N VAL A 186 -6.05 -16.03 -15.45
CA VAL A 186 -5.51 -14.92 -16.27
C VAL A 186 -4.27 -15.34 -17.03
N GLY A 187 -3.33 -16.04 -16.37
CA GLY A 187 -2.10 -16.53 -17.00
C GLY A 187 -2.35 -17.50 -18.16
N VAL A 188 -3.29 -18.43 -18.00
CA VAL A 188 -3.62 -19.42 -19.03
C VAL A 188 -4.40 -18.80 -20.20
N SER A 189 -5.28 -17.81 -19.93
CA SER A 189 -6.09 -17.15 -20.97
C SER A 189 -5.28 -16.43 -22.05
N HIS A 190 -4.09 -15.90 -21.71
CA HIS A 190 -3.23 -15.27 -22.71
C HIS A 190 -2.56 -16.29 -23.64
N GLY A 191 -2.48 -17.56 -23.23
CA GLY A 191 -1.98 -18.65 -24.08
C GLY A 191 -2.90 -18.98 -25.26
N SER A 192 -4.21 -18.73 -25.12
CA SER A 192 -5.22 -18.98 -26.17
C SER A 192 -5.37 -17.85 -27.19
N ASP A 193 -5.01 -16.60 -26.84
CA ASP A 193 -5.16 -15.39 -27.69
C ASP A 193 -3.92 -15.03 -28.54
N ARG A 194 -2.99 -15.99 -28.72
CA ARG A 194 -1.73 -15.82 -29.46
C ARG A 194 -1.87 -15.26 -30.90
N THR A 195 -3.07 -15.21 -31.45
CA THR A 195 -3.35 -14.77 -32.82
C THR A 195 -3.59 -13.27 -32.98
N ASN A 196 -3.81 -12.50 -31.90
CA ASN A 196 -4.17 -11.07 -31.98
C ASN A 196 -3.36 -10.12 -31.07
N SER A 197 -2.36 -10.61 -30.33
CA SER A 197 -1.64 -9.78 -29.35
C SER A 197 -0.56 -8.89 -29.99
N SER A 198 -0.62 -7.58 -29.73
CA SER A 198 0.39 -6.58 -30.11
C SER A 198 1.71 -6.65 -29.30
N VAL A 199 1.83 -7.63 -28.40
CA VAL A 199 2.95 -7.79 -27.48
C VAL A 199 3.94 -8.84 -28.04
N PRO A 200 5.23 -8.50 -28.19
CA PRO A 200 6.26 -9.43 -28.66
C PRO A 200 6.32 -10.73 -27.84
N GLU A 201 6.63 -11.85 -28.50
CA GLU A 201 6.72 -13.17 -27.86
C GLU A 201 7.65 -13.14 -26.63
N GLY A 202 7.22 -13.77 -25.54
CA GLY A 202 7.99 -13.87 -24.29
C GLY A 202 7.85 -12.69 -23.31
N LYS A 203 7.32 -11.53 -23.73
CA LYS A 203 7.14 -10.38 -22.83
C LYS A 203 5.97 -10.52 -21.87
N PHE A 204 4.89 -11.20 -22.29
CA PHE A 204 3.77 -11.51 -21.40
C PHE A 204 4.14 -12.40 -20.20
N PRO A 205 4.75 -13.61 -20.37
CA PRO A 205 5.10 -14.46 -19.23
C PRO A 205 6.12 -13.79 -18.31
N LEU A 206 7.02 -12.96 -18.84
CA LEU A 206 7.92 -12.14 -18.04
C LEU A 206 7.14 -11.11 -17.20
N GLY A 207 6.24 -10.35 -17.81
CA GLY A 207 5.38 -9.40 -17.10
C GLY A 207 4.52 -10.08 -16.04
N PHE A 208 3.97 -11.26 -16.33
CA PHE A 208 3.20 -12.07 -15.38
C PHE A 208 4.05 -12.48 -14.18
N ALA A 209 5.23 -13.07 -14.42
CA ALA A 209 6.14 -13.51 -13.37
C ALA A 209 6.64 -12.34 -12.51
N LEU A 210 6.95 -11.20 -13.14
CA LEU A 210 7.36 -9.98 -12.43
C LEU A 210 6.23 -9.43 -11.57
N THR A 211 4.99 -9.41 -12.06
CA THR A 211 3.84 -8.93 -11.26
C THR A 211 3.55 -9.86 -10.08
N LEU A 212 3.65 -11.18 -10.29
CA LEU A 212 3.46 -12.15 -9.20
C LEU A 212 4.56 -12.04 -8.15
N THR A 213 5.81 -11.85 -8.59
CA THR A 213 6.96 -11.68 -7.69
C THR A 213 6.87 -10.35 -6.94
N ALA A 214 6.51 -9.26 -7.61
CA ALA A 214 6.23 -7.96 -6.99
C ALA A 214 5.09 -8.07 -5.96
N SER A 215 4.02 -8.82 -6.29
CA SER A 215 2.92 -9.05 -5.36
C SER A 215 3.39 -9.75 -4.07
N ALA A 216 4.27 -10.75 -4.20
CA ALA A 216 4.89 -11.40 -3.05
C ALA A 216 5.84 -10.47 -2.29
N LEU A 217 6.67 -9.70 -3.01
CA LEU A 217 7.65 -8.79 -2.42
C LEU A 217 6.97 -7.65 -1.66
N PHE A 218 5.91 -7.06 -2.21
CA PHE A 218 5.08 -6.07 -1.54
C PHE A 218 4.50 -6.60 -0.22
N SER A 219 3.91 -7.79 -0.24
CA SER A 219 3.37 -8.43 0.98
C SER A 219 4.45 -8.77 2.00
N LEU A 220 5.65 -9.12 1.55
CA LEU A 220 6.82 -9.31 2.41
C LEU A 220 7.27 -7.99 3.04
N ILE A 221 7.33 -6.90 2.26
CA ILE A 221 7.64 -5.55 2.75
C ILE A 221 6.64 -5.15 3.84
N LEU A 222 5.33 -5.31 3.61
CA LEU A 222 4.30 -5.05 4.62
C LEU A 222 4.54 -5.84 5.92
N SER A 223 4.86 -7.14 5.80
CA SER A 223 5.11 -8.00 6.96
C SER A 223 6.38 -7.60 7.72
N LEU A 224 7.46 -7.26 7.01
CA LEU A 224 8.70 -6.76 7.62
C LEU A 224 8.50 -5.40 8.29
N MET A 225 7.64 -4.55 7.73
CA MET A 225 7.27 -3.28 8.36
C MET A 225 6.56 -3.53 9.69
N GLN A 226 5.56 -4.41 9.71
CA GLN A 226 4.87 -4.81 10.94
C GLN A 226 5.84 -5.38 11.99
N LEU A 227 6.71 -6.32 11.59
CA LEU A 227 7.72 -6.90 12.47
C LEU A 227 8.67 -5.84 13.04
N THR A 228 9.03 -4.83 12.24
CA THR A 228 9.87 -3.71 12.68
C THR A 228 9.18 -2.88 13.77
N PHE A 229 7.88 -2.60 13.64
CA PHE A 229 7.12 -1.94 14.71
C PHE A 229 7.09 -2.79 15.98
N ASP A 230 6.72 -4.07 15.84
CA ASP A 230 6.48 -4.96 16.98
C ASP A 230 7.76 -5.32 17.75
N LYS A 231 8.87 -5.57 17.04
CA LYS A 231 10.10 -6.11 17.62
C LYS A 231 11.19 -5.07 17.83
N VAL A 232 11.28 -4.07 16.96
CA VAL A 232 12.41 -3.14 16.94
C VAL A 232 12.01 -1.81 17.57
N LEU A 233 11.00 -1.14 17.02
CA LEU A 233 10.58 0.18 17.49
C LEU A 233 9.83 0.08 18.83
N LYS A 234 9.04 -0.98 19.03
CA LYS A 234 8.18 -1.19 20.21
C LYS A 234 7.34 0.06 20.53
N SER A 235 6.94 0.76 19.49
CA SER A 235 6.23 2.02 19.58
C SER A 235 5.35 2.17 18.34
N ASP A 236 4.07 2.36 18.60
CA ASP A 236 3.04 2.48 17.56
C ASP A 236 2.68 3.96 17.33
N THR A 237 3.64 4.87 17.58
CA THR A 237 3.38 6.29 17.39
C THR A 237 3.21 6.53 15.90
N PHE A 238 2.18 7.28 15.52
CA PHE A 238 2.00 7.73 14.14
C PHE A 238 3.27 8.37 13.54
N TYR A 239 4.04 9.08 14.38
CA TYR A 239 5.35 9.60 13.98
C TYR A 239 6.31 8.52 13.48
N ASP A 240 6.44 7.40 14.20
CA ASP A 240 7.40 6.36 13.83
C ASP A 240 6.98 5.66 12.52
N VAL A 241 5.67 5.56 12.27
CA VAL A 241 5.11 5.05 11.01
C VAL A 241 5.50 5.95 9.83
N VAL A 242 5.29 7.26 9.98
CA VAL A 242 5.61 8.25 8.94
C VAL A 242 7.12 8.36 8.76
N GLU A 243 7.92 8.27 9.83
CA GLU A 243 9.39 8.30 9.79
C GLU A 243 9.94 7.10 9.01
N MET A 244 9.47 5.91 9.33
CA MET A 244 9.87 4.68 8.65
C MET A 244 9.54 4.70 7.15
N GLN A 245 8.34 5.16 6.80
CA GLN A 245 7.92 5.30 5.41
C GLN A 245 8.74 6.35 4.66
N PHE A 246 9.01 7.48 5.28
CA PHE A 246 9.81 8.55 4.69
C PHE A 246 11.23 8.05 4.35
N TRP A 247 11.89 7.41 5.31
CA TRP A 247 13.25 6.92 5.11
C TRP A 247 13.32 5.75 4.13
N SER A 248 12.34 4.84 4.15
CA SER A 248 12.28 3.72 3.20
C SER A 248 12.04 4.21 1.77
N ASN A 249 11.11 5.17 1.56
CA ASN A 249 10.90 5.79 0.24
C ASN A 249 12.10 6.62 -0.22
N THR A 250 12.77 7.31 0.71
CA THR A 250 14.01 8.06 0.38
C THR A 250 15.10 7.12 -0.10
N ALA A 251 15.33 6.02 0.63
CA ALA A 251 16.29 5.00 0.22
C ALA A 251 15.90 4.37 -1.13
N ALA A 252 14.61 4.07 -1.34
CA ALA A 252 14.13 3.56 -2.62
C ALA A 252 14.38 4.55 -3.77
N ALA A 253 14.08 5.84 -3.57
CA ALA A 253 14.35 6.88 -4.56
C ALA A 253 15.85 7.01 -4.88
N VAL A 254 16.72 6.94 -3.87
CA VAL A 254 18.19 6.96 -4.08
C VAL A 254 18.64 5.74 -4.90
N VAL A 255 18.13 4.55 -4.59
CA VAL A 255 18.42 3.33 -5.38
C VAL A 255 17.93 3.48 -6.82
N SER A 256 16.73 4.02 -7.03
CA SER A 256 16.17 4.25 -8.36
C SER A 256 16.96 5.28 -9.16
N VAL A 257 17.41 6.37 -8.53
CA VAL A 257 18.31 7.36 -9.14
C VAL A 257 19.64 6.70 -9.51
N ALA A 258 20.23 5.90 -8.61
CA ALA A 258 21.46 5.18 -8.91
C ALA A 258 21.25 4.22 -10.10
N GLY A 259 20.13 3.49 -10.14
CA GLY A 259 19.76 2.62 -11.25
C GLY A 259 19.60 3.38 -12.57
N LEU A 260 18.99 4.57 -12.56
CA LEU A 260 18.86 5.45 -13.73
C LEU A 260 20.24 5.88 -14.28
N PHE A 261 21.19 6.18 -13.40
CA PHE A 261 22.55 6.55 -13.81
C PHE A 261 23.36 5.34 -14.30
N ILE A 262 23.32 4.22 -13.59
CA ILE A 262 24.06 3.00 -13.92
C ILE A 262 23.56 2.37 -15.24
N SER A 263 22.26 2.41 -15.49
CA SER A 263 21.66 1.90 -16.74
C SER A 263 21.93 2.79 -17.96
N GLY A 264 22.38 4.04 -17.75
CA GLY A 264 22.56 5.01 -18.83
C GLY A 264 21.27 5.66 -19.33
N GLU A 265 20.10 5.27 -18.78
CA GLU A 265 18.80 5.81 -19.17
C GLU A 265 18.71 7.34 -19.01
N TRP A 266 19.44 7.90 -18.04
CA TRP A 266 19.53 9.36 -17.84
C TRP A 266 19.87 10.15 -19.11
N SER A 267 20.74 9.59 -19.98
CA SER A 267 21.19 10.23 -21.21
C SER A 267 20.14 10.23 -22.32
N SER A 268 19.18 9.30 -22.24
CA SER A 268 18.08 9.17 -23.20
C SER A 268 16.83 9.97 -22.82
N LEU A 269 16.76 10.49 -21.58
CA LEU A 269 15.57 11.18 -21.07
C LEU A 269 15.19 12.43 -21.87
N ASP A 270 16.17 13.20 -22.34
CA ASP A 270 15.90 14.38 -23.17
C ASP A 270 15.22 13.99 -24.48
N GLY A 271 15.74 12.94 -25.14
CA GLY A 271 15.16 12.39 -26.35
C GLY A 271 13.79 11.76 -26.13
N GLU A 272 13.58 11.10 -24.99
CA GLU A 272 12.28 10.56 -24.59
C GLU A 272 11.25 11.67 -24.37
N MET A 273 11.63 12.74 -23.67
CA MET A 273 10.77 13.88 -23.40
C MET A 273 10.42 14.63 -24.69
N ASP A 274 11.38 14.76 -25.62
CA ASP A 274 11.17 15.30 -26.98
C ASP A 274 10.23 14.40 -27.82
N GLY A 275 10.38 13.08 -27.72
CA GLY A 275 9.60 12.09 -28.46
C GLY A 275 8.23 11.77 -27.86
N TYR A 276 7.90 12.31 -26.69
CA TYR A 276 6.63 12.03 -26.00
C TYR A 276 5.45 12.57 -26.83
N LYS A 277 4.49 11.69 -27.18
CA LYS A 277 3.41 12.00 -28.14
C LYS A 277 2.57 13.23 -27.78
N LYS A 278 2.42 13.51 -26.48
CA LYS A 278 1.67 14.67 -25.95
C LYS A 278 2.55 15.89 -25.62
N GLY A 279 3.85 15.81 -25.90
CA GLY A 279 4.84 16.87 -25.67
C GLY A 279 5.45 16.89 -24.27
N LYS A 280 6.53 17.68 -24.12
CA LYS A 280 7.36 17.75 -22.90
C LYS A 280 6.61 18.12 -21.62
N VAL A 281 5.66 19.05 -21.72
CA VAL A 281 4.87 19.50 -20.56
C VAL A 281 3.97 18.36 -20.06
N ALA A 282 3.34 17.62 -20.98
CA ALA A 282 2.54 16.46 -20.62
C ALA A 282 3.39 15.35 -19.98
N TYR A 283 4.61 15.12 -20.49
CA TYR A 283 5.57 14.19 -19.87
C TYR A 283 5.85 14.55 -18.41
N GLY A 284 6.28 15.80 -18.16
CA GLY A 284 6.57 16.29 -16.81
C GLY A 284 5.34 16.24 -15.89
N MET A 285 4.15 16.59 -16.40
CA MET A 285 2.90 16.49 -15.63
C MET A 285 2.53 15.05 -15.30
N THR A 286 2.70 14.10 -16.23
CA THR A 286 2.43 12.68 -15.98
C THR A 286 3.34 12.17 -14.86
N LEU A 287 4.64 12.47 -14.89
CA LEU A 287 5.56 12.06 -13.82
C LEU A 287 5.22 12.74 -12.49
N ALA A 288 5.00 14.06 -12.48
CA ALA A 288 4.70 14.81 -11.27
C ALA A 288 3.40 14.33 -10.59
N TRP A 289 2.32 14.16 -11.35
CA TRP A 289 1.05 13.67 -10.81
C TRP A 289 1.10 12.21 -10.39
N THR A 290 1.97 11.39 -10.99
CA THR A 290 2.21 10.02 -10.53
C THR A 290 2.86 10.03 -9.15
N ALA A 291 3.92 10.84 -8.95
CA ALA A 291 4.58 10.98 -7.65
C ALA A 291 3.63 11.52 -6.57
N ILE A 292 2.82 12.54 -6.90
CA ILE A 292 1.83 13.11 -5.98
C ILE A 292 0.78 12.05 -5.62
N SER A 293 0.28 11.30 -6.60
CA SER A 293 -0.75 10.27 -6.39
C SER A 293 -0.25 9.13 -5.51
N TRP A 294 0.98 8.62 -5.73
CA TRP A 294 1.60 7.63 -4.85
C TRP A 294 1.80 8.14 -3.43
N GLN A 295 2.17 9.41 -3.30
CA GLN A 295 2.35 10.02 -2.01
C GLN A 295 1.03 10.23 -1.27
N LEU A 296 -0.04 10.65 -1.97
CA LEU A 296 -1.39 10.70 -1.42
C LEU A 296 -1.87 9.32 -0.98
N ALA A 297 -1.61 8.28 -1.78
CA ALA A 297 -1.94 6.91 -1.41
C ALA A 297 -1.24 6.49 -0.11
N THR A 298 0.04 6.83 0.01
CA THR A 298 0.85 6.58 1.21
C THR A 298 0.29 7.33 2.43
N VAL A 299 -0.08 8.61 2.27
CA VAL A 299 -0.68 9.40 3.36
C VAL A 299 -2.04 8.82 3.78
N GLY A 300 -2.88 8.44 2.82
CA GLY A 300 -4.18 7.80 3.08
C GLY A 300 -4.03 6.47 3.82
N MET A 301 -3.05 5.66 3.43
CA MET A 301 -2.69 4.43 4.15
C MET A 301 -2.34 4.74 5.61
N MET A 302 -1.42 5.67 5.84
CA MET A 302 -1.02 6.02 7.21
C MET A 302 -2.18 6.58 8.03
N GLY A 303 -2.97 7.47 7.44
CA GLY A 303 -4.14 8.04 8.11
C GLY A 303 -5.18 7.00 8.50
N LEU A 304 -5.39 5.95 7.69
CA LEU A 304 -6.25 4.83 8.06
C LEU A 304 -5.68 3.96 9.18
N VAL A 305 -4.36 3.71 9.16
CA VAL A 305 -3.68 2.99 10.24
C VAL A 305 -3.90 3.75 11.56
N ALA A 306 -3.77 5.07 11.51
CA ALA A 306 -3.92 5.95 12.67
C ALA A 306 -5.36 6.11 13.15
N ALA A 307 -6.33 6.17 12.23
CA ALA A 307 -7.72 6.46 12.55
C ALA A 307 -8.53 5.21 12.91
N VAL A 308 -8.14 4.04 12.39
CA VAL A 308 -8.88 2.79 12.51
C VAL A 308 -7.97 1.65 13.00
N SER A 309 -7.16 1.08 12.11
CA SER A 309 -6.20 0.02 12.41
C SER A 309 -5.39 -0.35 11.16
N SER A 310 -4.26 -1.04 11.35
CA SER A 310 -3.47 -1.64 10.27
C SER A 310 -4.25 -2.70 9.49
N LEU A 311 -5.05 -3.52 10.18
CA LEU A 311 -5.88 -4.56 9.56
C LEU A 311 -6.95 -3.97 8.64
N PHE A 312 -7.68 -2.95 9.10
CA PHE A 312 -8.66 -2.26 8.28
C PHE A 312 -8.01 -1.60 7.06
N THR A 313 -6.85 -0.98 7.26
CA THR A 313 -6.09 -0.38 6.17
C THR A 313 -5.70 -1.41 5.11
N ASN A 314 -5.16 -2.56 5.52
CA ASN A 314 -4.80 -3.64 4.59
C ASN A 314 -6.00 -4.13 3.79
N VAL A 315 -7.16 -4.27 4.45
CA VAL A 315 -8.43 -4.60 3.78
C VAL A 315 -8.81 -3.53 2.75
N ILE A 316 -8.81 -2.24 3.13
CA ILE A 316 -9.17 -1.16 2.21
C ILE A 316 -8.18 -1.06 1.05
N SER A 317 -6.87 -1.12 1.29
CA SER A 317 -5.83 -1.11 0.24
C SER A 317 -6.08 -2.19 -0.80
N THR A 318 -6.61 -3.34 -0.38
CA THR A 318 -6.86 -4.47 -1.26
C THR A 318 -8.23 -4.42 -1.95
N VAL A 319 -9.19 -3.59 -1.49
CA VAL A 319 -10.44 -3.27 -2.23
C VAL A 319 -10.14 -2.61 -3.58
N GLY A 320 -9.05 -1.83 -3.67
CA GLY A 320 -8.68 -1.14 -4.92
C GLY A 320 -8.36 -2.09 -6.07
N LEU A 321 -7.89 -3.30 -5.76
CA LEU A 321 -7.41 -4.29 -6.72
C LEU A 321 -8.53 -4.85 -7.63
N PRO A 322 -9.71 -5.25 -7.13
CA PRO A 322 -10.83 -5.67 -7.99
C PRO A 322 -11.57 -4.52 -8.70
N LEU A 323 -11.46 -3.27 -8.23
CA LEU A 323 -12.07 -2.12 -8.90
C LEU A 323 -11.22 -1.63 -10.10
N SER A 324 -9.91 -1.77 -10.01
CA SER A 324 -8.97 -1.33 -11.05
C SER A 324 -9.22 -1.95 -12.44
N PRO A 325 -9.54 -3.25 -12.60
CA PRO A 325 -9.91 -3.83 -13.89
C PRO A 325 -11.13 -3.17 -14.54
N ILE A 326 -12.15 -2.78 -13.76
CA ILE A 326 -13.35 -2.10 -14.28
C ILE A 326 -12.96 -0.73 -14.84
N VAL A 327 -12.15 0.02 -14.09
CA VAL A 327 -11.64 1.33 -14.51
C VAL A 327 -10.76 1.19 -15.75
N ALA A 328 -9.90 0.16 -15.80
CA ALA A 328 -9.04 -0.09 -16.95
C ALA A 328 -9.84 -0.33 -18.24
N VAL A 329 -10.94 -1.08 -18.17
CA VAL A 329 -11.81 -1.36 -19.33
C VAL A 329 -12.50 -0.10 -19.82
N ILE A 330 -13.02 0.73 -18.90
CA ILE A 330 -13.72 1.97 -19.26
C ILE A 330 -12.79 2.99 -19.93
N PHE A 331 -11.57 3.16 -19.41
CA PHE A 331 -10.68 4.25 -19.85
C PHE A 331 -9.64 3.85 -20.90
N PHE A 332 -9.16 2.59 -20.90
CA PHE A 332 -8.18 2.11 -21.89
C PHE A 332 -8.80 1.21 -22.95
N GLY A 333 -10.08 0.84 -22.82
CA GLY A 333 -10.72 -0.10 -23.75
C GLY A 333 -10.09 -1.50 -23.70
N ASP A 334 -9.52 -1.88 -22.55
CA ASP A 334 -8.87 -3.17 -22.34
C ASP A 334 -9.83 -4.31 -22.75
N GLN A 335 -9.39 -5.20 -23.65
CA GLN A 335 -10.18 -6.35 -24.04
C GLN A 335 -10.35 -7.31 -22.86
N MET A 336 -11.61 -7.47 -22.48
CA MET A 336 -12.05 -8.22 -21.30
C MET A 336 -12.77 -9.48 -21.75
N ASP A 337 -11.99 -10.51 -22.08
CA ASP A 337 -12.51 -11.79 -22.49
C ASP A 337 -13.26 -12.51 -21.36
N GLY A 338 -14.16 -13.43 -21.71
CA GLY A 338 -15.01 -14.14 -20.73
C GLY A 338 -14.21 -14.81 -19.62
N VAL A 339 -12.98 -15.25 -19.92
CA VAL A 339 -12.05 -15.84 -18.95
C VAL A 339 -11.50 -14.78 -17.97
N LYS A 340 -11.18 -13.57 -18.44
CA LYS A 340 -10.75 -12.45 -17.56
C LYS A 340 -11.90 -11.97 -16.68
N VAL A 341 -13.12 -11.94 -17.19
CA VAL A 341 -14.33 -11.62 -16.40
C VAL A 341 -14.54 -12.67 -15.31
N LEU A 342 -14.43 -13.96 -15.64
CA LEU A 342 -14.51 -15.03 -14.65
C LEU A 342 -13.40 -14.93 -13.60
N ALA A 343 -12.16 -14.65 -14.01
CA ALA A 343 -11.05 -14.44 -13.09
C ALA A 343 -11.30 -13.26 -12.14
N MET A 344 -11.87 -12.17 -12.64
CA MET A 344 -12.28 -11.02 -11.83
C MET A 344 -13.34 -11.40 -10.80
N LEU A 345 -14.40 -12.12 -11.19
CA LEU A 345 -15.46 -12.55 -10.27
C LEU A 345 -14.92 -13.47 -9.16
N ILE A 346 -14.05 -14.42 -9.52
CA ILE A 346 -13.38 -15.30 -8.54
C ILE A 346 -12.47 -14.48 -7.61
N GLY A 347 -11.76 -13.50 -8.15
CA GLY A 347 -10.93 -12.59 -7.37
C GLY A 347 -11.74 -11.77 -6.36
N VAL A 348 -12.90 -11.24 -6.78
CA VAL A 348 -13.84 -10.53 -5.90
C VAL A 348 -14.36 -11.45 -4.79
N TRP A 349 -14.67 -12.72 -5.10
CA TRP A 349 -15.08 -13.68 -4.07
C TRP A 349 -13.94 -13.99 -3.09
N GLY A 350 -12.74 -14.26 -3.59
CA GLY A 350 -11.56 -14.47 -2.74
C GLY A 350 -11.33 -13.29 -1.81
N PHE A 351 -11.46 -12.08 -2.34
CA PHE A 351 -11.38 -10.85 -1.57
C PHE A 351 -12.46 -10.71 -0.49
N LEU A 352 -13.74 -10.90 -0.84
CA LEU A 352 -14.86 -10.81 0.12
C LEU A 352 -14.74 -11.84 1.25
N SER A 353 -14.25 -13.05 0.94
CA SER A 353 -14.00 -14.09 1.94
C SER A 353 -12.94 -13.65 2.97
N TYR A 354 -11.92 -12.91 2.53
CA TYR A 354 -10.83 -12.44 3.38
C TYR A 354 -11.32 -11.34 4.34
N ILE A 355 -12.09 -10.38 3.82
CA ILE A 355 -12.69 -9.32 4.62
C ILE A 355 -13.62 -9.90 5.67
N TYR A 356 -14.50 -10.80 5.25
CA TYR A 356 -15.51 -11.35 6.14
C TYR A 356 -14.87 -12.10 7.32
N GLN A 357 -13.76 -12.80 7.09
CA GLN A 357 -13.00 -13.44 8.16
C GLN A 357 -12.42 -12.44 9.15
N HIS A 358 -11.81 -11.36 8.66
CA HIS A 358 -11.27 -10.31 9.53
C HIS A 358 -12.36 -9.66 10.38
N TYR A 359 -13.53 -9.40 9.78
CA TYR A 359 -14.69 -8.91 10.52
C TYR A 359 -15.13 -9.87 11.64
N LEU A 360 -15.14 -11.18 11.37
CA LEU A 360 -15.49 -12.19 12.38
C LEU A 360 -14.47 -12.25 13.52
N ASP A 361 -13.19 -12.12 13.23
CA ASP A 361 -12.14 -12.17 14.25
C ASP A 361 -12.18 -10.92 15.14
N ASP A 362 -12.37 -9.72 14.57
CA ASP A 362 -12.62 -8.49 15.32
C ASP A 362 -13.86 -8.58 16.22
N ALA A 363 -14.94 -9.21 15.72
CA ALA A 363 -16.18 -9.38 16.48
C ALA A 363 -15.99 -10.33 17.67
N LYS A 364 -15.22 -11.42 17.49
CA LYS A 364 -14.90 -12.37 18.59
C LYS A 364 -14.07 -11.69 19.67
N VAL A 365 -13.08 -10.92 19.28
CA VAL A 365 -12.19 -10.18 20.19
C VAL A 365 -13.01 -9.20 21.05
N LYS A 366 -13.88 -8.41 20.41
CA LYS A 366 -14.79 -7.51 21.15
C LYS A 366 -15.71 -8.24 22.11
N LYS A 367 -16.16 -9.45 21.76
CA LYS A 367 -17.01 -10.27 22.63
C LYS A 367 -16.23 -10.80 23.84
N ILE A 368 -15.03 -11.33 23.64
CA ILE A 368 -14.15 -11.80 24.73
C ILE A 368 -13.81 -10.67 25.72
N LEU A 369 -13.67 -9.45 25.23
CA LEU A 369 -13.37 -8.28 26.05
C LEU A 369 -14.60 -7.66 26.75
N ALA A 370 -15.81 -8.13 26.40
CA ALA A 370 -17.06 -7.73 27.02
C ALA A 370 -17.59 -8.76 28.05
N GLU A 371 -17.06 -9.98 28.01
CA GLU A 371 -17.24 -11.05 29.00
C GLU A 371 -16.17 -10.93 30.11
#